data_AF-A0A2U2CB61-F1
#
_entry.id   AF-A0A2U2CB61-F1
#
_cell.length_a   1.000
_cell.length_b   1.000
_cell.length_c   1.000
_cell.angle_alpha   90.00
_cell.angle_beta   90.00
_cell.angle_gamma   90.00
#
_symmetry.space_group_name_H-M   'P 1'
#
loop_
_entity.id
_entity.type
_entity.pdbx_description
1 polymer ?
#
loop_
_entity_poly.entity_id
_entity_poly.type
_entity_poly.pdbx_seq_one_letter_code
_entity_poly.pdbx_strand_id
1 'polypeptide(L)'
;MSARKPAPIPDTPLFDRAGSHRGYELNKMAMSLVSAANREAFAADEEAYLDRYKLSPEQRAAVLARDWQGMIRLGGNIFYILKISALDPMPVTAIGAAQVGMDHEDFLVERLGKERRNG
;
A
#
# COMPACT_ATOMS: atom_id res chain seq x y z
N MET A 1 30.08 -13.87 0.73
CA MET A 1 30.21 -12.62 -0.05
C MET A 1 28.95 -11.78 0.17
N SER A 2 29.05 -10.60 0.78
CA SER A 2 27.90 -9.70 0.90
C SER A 2 27.69 -8.96 -0.42
N ALA A 3 26.54 -9.13 -1.06
CA ALA A 3 26.18 -8.35 -2.24
C ALA A 3 26.19 -6.85 -1.88
N ARG A 4 26.81 -6.02 -2.73
CA ARG A 4 26.80 -4.56 -2.55
C ARG A 4 25.37 -4.05 -2.67
N LYS A 5 24.92 -3.26 -1.70
CA LYS A 5 23.59 -2.66 -1.71
C LYS A 5 23.48 -1.71 -2.93
N PRO A 6 22.41 -1.79 -3.75
CA PRO A 6 22.22 -0.86 -4.85
C PRO A 6 22.12 0.58 -4.32
N ALA A 7 22.57 1.53 -5.13
CA ALA A 7 22.42 2.94 -4.83
C ALA A 7 20.92 3.28 -4.68
N PRO A 8 20.54 4.18 -3.76
CA PRO A 8 19.16 4.60 -3.62
C PRO A 8 18.68 5.26 -4.91
N ILE A 9 17.47 4.87 -5.34
CA ILE A 9 16.75 5.56 -6.41
C ILE A 9 15.91 6.65 -5.71
N PRO A 10 16.02 7.93 -6.12
CA PRO A 10 15.21 9.01 -5.55
C PRO A 10 13.73 8.64 -5.52
N ASP A 11 13.07 8.92 -4.39
CA ASP A 11 11.64 8.70 -4.17
C ASP A 11 11.13 7.27 -4.41
N THR A 12 12.03 6.29 -4.47
CA THR A 12 11.68 4.88 -4.75
C THR A 12 12.24 3.97 -3.64
N PRO A 13 11.44 3.73 -2.57
CA PRO A 13 11.85 2.83 -1.50
C PRO A 13 12.04 1.41 -2.04
N LEU A 14 13.26 0.89 -1.94
CA LEU A 14 13.52 -0.50 -2.31
C LEU A 14 13.02 -1.45 -1.22
N PHE A 15 12.27 -2.48 -1.61
CA PHE A 15 11.87 -3.58 -0.73
C PHE A 15 13.03 -4.56 -0.54
N ASP A 16 14.08 -4.08 0.14
CA ASP A 16 15.25 -4.88 0.53
C ASP A 16 14.99 -5.66 1.83
N ARG A 17 16.01 -6.36 2.33
CA ARG A 17 15.91 -7.10 3.61
C ARG A 17 15.46 -6.20 4.78
N ALA A 18 15.99 -4.97 4.85
CA ALA A 18 15.65 -4.05 5.94
C ALA A 18 14.20 -3.55 5.79
N GLY A 19 13.75 -3.24 4.58
CA GLY A 19 12.36 -2.90 4.27
C GLY A 19 11.40 -4.03 4.60
N SER A 20 11.75 -5.27 4.24
CA SER A 20 10.97 -6.47 4.56
C SER A 20 10.81 -6.66 6.06
N HIS A 21 11.86 -6.44 6.85
CA HIS A 21 11.77 -6.49 8.31
C HIS A 21 10.90 -5.35 8.89
N ARG A 22 11.08 -4.11 8.41
CA ARG A 22 10.27 -2.96 8.87
C ARG A 22 8.78 -3.16 8.61
N GLY A 23 8.43 -3.67 7.43
CA GLY A 23 7.06 -3.85 7.00
C GLY A 23 6.45 -5.22 7.29
N TYR A 24 7.12 -6.10 8.06
CA TYR A 24 6.69 -7.49 8.20
C TYR A 24 5.23 -7.61 8.68
N GLU A 25 4.87 -6.91 9.76
CA GLU A 25 3.52 -6.94 10.33
C GLU A 25 2.48 -6.31 9.38
N LEU A 26 2.83 -5.20 8.72
CA LEU A 26 1.98 -4.57 7.71
C LEU A 26 1.68 -5.51 6.53
N ASN A 27 2.72 -6.13 5.96
CA ASN A 27 2.57 -7.03 4.82
C ASN A 27 1.81 -8.31 5.20
N LYS A 28 2.04 -8.83 6.42
CA LYS A 28 1.32 -9.99 6.96
C LYS A 28 -0.15 -9.69 7.17
N MET A 29 -0.47 -8.52 7.74
CA MET A 29 -1.85 -8.03 7.87
C MET A 29 -2.50 -7.91 6.49
N ALA A 30 -1.87 -7.25 5.53
CA ALA A 30 -2.45 -7.12 4.20
C ALA A 30 -2.69 -8.48 3.52
N MET A 31 -1.80 -9.46 3.71
CA MET A 31 -2.02 -10.82 3.20
C MET A 31 -3.24 -11.53 3.77
N SER A 32 -3.61 -11.27 5.01
CA SER A 32 -4.74 -11.96 5.62
C SER A 32 -6.05 -11.66 4.87
N LEU A 33 -6.13 -10.50 4.21
CA LEU A 33 -7.29 -10.01 3.48
C LEU A 33 -7.57 -10.77 2.16
N VAL A 34 -6.72 -11.73 1.79
CA VAL A 34 -7.06 -12.73 0.76
C VAL A 34 -8.32 -13.53 1.15
N SER A 35 -8.50 -13.79 2.46
CA SER A 35 -9.67 -14.49 2.98
C SER A 35 -10.90 -13.58 3.05
N ALA A 36 -12.05 -14.07 2.58
CA ALA A 36 -13.33 -13.34 2.65
C ALA A 36 -13.75 -13.05 4.10
N ALA A 37 -13.66 -14.05 4.99
CA ALA A 37 -13.99 -13.87 6.41
C ALA A 37 -13.10 -12.81 7.09
N ASN A 38 -11.85 -12.67 6.64
CA ASN A 38 -10.97 -11.62 7.15
C ASN A 38 -11.36 -10.24 6.64
N ARG A 39 -11.84 -10.13 5.39
CA ARG A 39 -12.38 -8.87 4.86
C ARG A 39 -13.65 -8.46 5.59
N GLU A 40 -14.56 -9.40 5.85
CA GLU A 40 -15.77 -9.15 6.64
C GLU A 40 -15.43 -8.70 8.06
N ALA A 41 -14.47 -9.36 8.71
CA ALA A 41 -14.02 -8.97 10.04
C ALA A 41 -13.33 -7.61 10.07
N PHE A 42 -12.56 -7.25 9.03
CA PHE A 42 -11.95 -5.93 8.91
C PHE A 42 -13.01 -4.85 8.70
N ALA A 43 -13.96 -5.08 7.80
CA ALA A 43 -15.03 -4.12 7.50
C ALA A 43 -15.99 -3.90 8.67
N ALA A 44 -16.15 -4.90 9.55
CA ALA A 44 -16.98 -4.78 10.75
C ALA A 44 -16.37 -3.84 11.80
N ASP A 45 -15.05 -3.89 11.99
CA ASP A 45 -14.30 -3.04 12.92
C ASP A 45 -12.82 -3.02 12.54
N GLU A 46 -12.40 -1.97 11.82
CA GLU A 46 -11.01 -1.87 11.33
C GLU A 46 -10.02 -1.84 12.50
N GLU A 47 -10.30 -1.04 13.52
CA GLU A 47 -9.40 -0.84 14.67
C GLU A 47 -9.19 -2.16 15.43
N ALA A 48 -10.29 -2.87 15.75
CA ALA A 48 -10.22 -4.16 16.43
C ALA A 48 -9.59 -5.26 15.54
N TYR A 49 -9.72 -5.15 14.22
CA TYR A 49 -9.02 -6.06 13.31
C TYR A 49 -7.50 -5.82 13.32
N LEU A 50 -7.09 -4.55 13.29
CA LEU A 50 -5.68 -4.16 13.32
C LEU A 50 -4.99 -4.55 14.64
N ASP A 51 -5.72 -4.59 15.76
CA ASP A 51 -5.19 -5.05 17.07
C ASP A 51 -4.66 -6.50 17.05
N ARG A 52 -5.05 -7.31 16.06
CA ARG A 52 -4.54 -8.68 15.88
C ARG A 52 -3.08 -8.70 15.39
N TYR A 53 -2.56 -7.57 14.94
CA TYR A 53 -1.23 -7.42 14.34
C TYR A 53 -0.40 -6.41 15.13
N LYS A 54 0.92 -6.61 15.16
CA LYS A 54 1.83 -5.73 15.90
C LYS A 54 2.28 -4.54 15.03
N LEU A 55 1.32 -3.83 14.46
CA LEU A 55 1.60 -2.65 13.65
C LEU A 55 2.21 -1.55 14.52
N SER A 56 3.19 -0.83 13.97
CA SER A 56 3.59 0.46 14.55
C SER A 56 2.43 1.46 14.48
N PRO A 57 2.41 2.49 15.35
CA PRO A 57 1.41 3.54 15.28
C PRO A 57 1.31 4.19 13.90
N GLU A 58 2.44 4.42 13.21
CA GLU A 58 2.43 5.00 11.87
C GLU A 58 1.86 4.04 10.82
N GLN A 59 2.15 2.73 10.92
CA GLN A 59 1.58 1.73 10.01
C GLN A 59 0.07 1.62 10.20
N ARG A 60 -0.41 1.62 11.45
CA ARG A 60 -1.84 1.60 11.75
C ARG A 60 -2.53 2.82 11.16
N ALA A 61 -2.00 4.02 11.42
CA ALA A 61 -2.54 5.26 10.89
C ALA A 61 -2.58 5.26 9.35
N ALA A 62 -1.51 4.77 8.70
CA ALA A 62 -1.46 4.69 7.24
C ALA A 62 -2.52 3.74 6.65
N VAL A 63 -2.81 2.61 7.32
CA VAL A 63 -3.85 1.67 6.86
C VAL A 63 -5.24 2.29 7.00
N LEU A 64 -5.55 2.86 8.16
CA LEU A 64 -6.86 3.47 8.44
C LEU A 64 -7.14 4.65 7.50
N ALA A 65 -6.12 5.47 7.22
CA ALA A 65 -6.24 6.61 6.30
C ALA A 65 -6.13 6.23 4.82
N ARG A 66 -5.90 4.95 4.50
CA ARG A 66 -5.53 4.48 3.15
C ARG A 66 -4.37 5.29 2.53
N ASP A 67 -3.39 5.68 3.36
CA ASP A 67 -2.17 6.37 2.92
C ASP A 67 -1.21 5.36 2.23
N TRP A 68 -1.43 5.14 0.94
CA TRP A 68 -0.64 4.20 0.12
C TRP A 68 0.83 4.58 0.05
N GLN A 69 1.14 5.87 0.00
CA GLN A 69 2.51 6.35 0.00
C GLN A 69 3.19 6.06 1.35
N GLY A 70 2.50 6.35 2.44
CA GLY A 70 2.95 6.04 3.80
C GLY A 70 3.16 4.55 4.02
N MET A 71 2.22 3.70 3.57
CA MET A 71 2.37 2.25 3.65
C MET A 71 3.65 1.77 2.97
N ILE A 72 3.98 2.26 1.76
CA ILE A 72 5.23 1.91 1.08
C ILE A 72 6.46 2.43 1.85
N ARG A 73 6.44 3.69 2.29
CA ARG A 73 7.51 4.31 3.09
C ARG A 73 7.81 3.51 4.37
N LEU A 74 6.76 2.95 4.98
CA LEU A 74 6.81 2.15 6.22
C LEU A 74 7.14 0.67 5.98
N GLY A 75 7.58 0.30 4.78
CA GLY A 75 8.03 -1.05 4.44
C GLY A 75 6.95 -1.96 3.86
N GLY A 76 5.76 -1.43 3.58
CA GLY A 76 4.76 -2.12 2.79
C GLY A 76 5.30 -2.41 1.39
N ASN A 77 5.10 -3.63 0.91
CA ASN A 77 5.35 -3.96 -0.49
C ASN A 77 4.02 -3.90 -1.24
N ILE A 78 4.04 -3.27 -2.41
CA ILE A 78 2.83 -2.95 -3.18
C ILE A 78 1.96 -4.19 -3.42
N PHE A 79 2.54 -5.35 -3.70
CA PHE A 79 1.79 -6.57 -3.97
C PHE A 79 1.06 -7.11 -2.74
N TYR A 80 1.55 -6.81 -1.54
CA TYR A 80 0.89 -7.16 -0.29
C TYR A 80 -0.21 -6.14 0.02
N ILE A 81 0.11 -4.86 0.07
CA ILE A 81 -0.84 -3.83 0.51
C ILE A 81 -2.01 -3.65 -0.46
N LEU A 82 -1.87 -3.99 -1.75
CA LEU A 82 -2.98 -4.00 -2.71
C LEU A 82 -4.18 -4.86 -2.26
N LYS A 83 -4.00 -5.83 -1.35
CA LYS A 83 -5.13 -6.61 -0.81
C LYS A 83 -6.10 -5.75 0.02
N ILE A 84 -5.65 -4.61 0.55
CA ILE A 84 -6.50 -3.63 1.24
C ILE A 84 -7.55 -3.04 0.28
N SER A 85 -7.22 -2.90 -1.02
CA SER A 85 -8.19 -2.41 -2.02
C SER A 85 -9.31 -3.41 -2.34
N ALA A 86 -9.29 -4.61 -1.73
CA ALA A 86 -10.41 -5.54 -1.80
C ALA A 86 -11.54 -5.18 -0.81
N LEU A 87 -11.25 -4.31 0.16
CA LEU A 87 -12.23 -3.75 1.09
C LEU A 87 -12.96 -2.57 0.46
N ASP A 88 -12.19 -1.71 -0.22
CA ASP A 88 -12.64 -0.53 -0.95
C ASP A 88 -12.21 -0.66 -2.41
N PRO A 89 -13.06 -1.20 -3.30
CA PRO A 89 -12.71 -1.42 -4.70
C PRO A 89 -12.27 -0.13 -5.39
N MET A 90 -10.97 0.00 -5.60
CA MET A 90 -10.35 1.13 -6.25
C MET A 90 -9.51 0.62 -7.43
N PRO A 91 -9.57 1.27 -8.60
CA PRO A 91 -8.70 0.90 -9.71
C PRO A 91 -7.23 1.08 -9.29
N VAL A 92 -6.36 0.14 -9.70
CA VAL A 92 -4.93 0.17 -9.40
C VAL A 92 -4.27 1.49 -9.84
N THR A 93 -4.82 2.15 -10.86
CA THR A 93 -4.34 3.46 -11.34
C THR A 93 -4.63 4.60 -10.36
N ALA A 94 -5.69 4.55 -9.57
CA ALA A 94 -5.96 5.54 -8.52
C ALA A 94 -5.01 5.35 -7.33
N ILE A 95 -4.66 4.10 -7.01
CA ILE A 95 -3.59 3.79 -6.04
C ILE A 95 -2.25 4.33 -6.54
N GLY A 96 -1.93 4.14 -7.82
CA GLY A 96 -0.74 4.70 -8.45
C GLY A 96 -0.69 6.23 -8.37
N ALA A 97 -1.82 6.91 -8.62
CA ALA A 97 -1.94 8.36 -8.48
C ALA A 97 -1.68 8.83 -7.04
N ALA A 98 -2.29 8.16 -6.06
CA ALA A 98 -2.10 8.46 -4.64
C ALA A 98 -0.64 8.32 -4.17
N GLN A 99 0.11 7.35 -4.71
CA GLN A 99 1.52 7.15 -4.37
C GLN A 99 2.42 8.32 -4.80
N VAL A 100 2.02 9.07 -5.82
CA VAL A 100 2.76 10.23 -6.34
C VAL A 100 2.07 11.57 -6.06
N GLY A 101 0.98 11.57 -5.28
CA GLY A 101 0.24 12.78 -4.93
C GLY A 101 -0.43 13.47 -6.11
N MET A 102 -0.86 12.71 -7.13
CA MET A 102 -1.57 13.23 -8.30
C MET A 102 -3.07 12.95 -8.21
N ASP A 103 -3.87 13.79 -8.85
CA ASP A 103 -5.27 13.44 -9.18
C ASP A 103 -5.30 12.21 -10.10
N HIS A 104 -6.35 11.40 -9.99
CA HIS A 104 -6.46 10.17 -10.77
C HIS A 104 -6.53 10.43 -12.26
N GLU A 105 -7.28 11.44 -12.71
CA GLU A 105 -7.37 11.74 -14.13
C GLU A 105 -6.04 12.29 -14.68
N ASP A 106 -5.37 13.16 -13.93
CA ASP A 106 -4.04 13.68 -14.29
C ASP A 106 -3.04 12.54 -14.42
N PHE A 107 -3.05 11.58 -13.50
CA PHE A 107 -2.21 10.40 -13.57
C PHE A 107 -2.49 9.57 -14.83
N LEU A 108 -3.76 9.38 -15.20
CA LEU A 108 -4.13 8.64 -16.40
C LEU A 108 -3.58 9.31 -17.67
N VAL A 109 -3.59 10.64 -17.74
CA VAL A 109 -3.10 11.38 -18.90
C VAL A 109 -1.58 11.48 -18.91
N GLU A 110 -1.00 12.04 -17.85
CA GLU A 110 0.43 12.43 -17.84
C GLU A 110 1.38 11.24 -17.66
N ARG A 111 0.96 10.20 -16.93
CA ARG A 111 1.81 9.03 -16.67
C ARG A 111 1.48 7.83 -17.54
N LEU A 112 0.20 7.68 -17.91
CA LEU A 112 -0.27 6.52 -18.68
C LEU A 112 -0.67 6.84 -20.12
N GLY A 113 -0.61 8.12 -20.54
CA GLY A 113 -0.86 8.53 -21.91
C GLY A 113 -2.29 8.32 -22.39
N LYS A 114 -3.27 8.28 -21.48
CA LYS A 114 -4.68 8.18 -21.87
C LYS A 114 -5.20 9.51 -22.38
N GLU A 115 -6.12 9.46 -23.33
CA GLU A 115 -6.86 10.64 -23.77
C GLU A 115 -7.87 11.06 -22.69
N ARG A 116 -8.05 12.36 -22.50
CA ARG A 116 -9.17 12.87 -21.69
C ARG A 116 -10.46 12.42 -22.37
N ARG A 117 -11.37 11.82 -21.61
CA ARG A 117 -12.73 11.55 -22.11
C ARG A 117 -13.40 12.91 -22.31
N ASN A 118 -13.51 13.34 -23.57
CA ASN A 118 -14.39 14.44 -23.94
C ASN A 118 -15.82 13.97 -23.65
N GLY A 119 -16.54 14.70 -22.79
CA GLY A 119 -17.94 14.45 -22.45
C GLY A 119 -18.88 14.66 -23.62
#